data_AF-A0A9D8IKB0-F1
#
_entry.id   AF-A0A9D8IKB0-F1
#
_cell.length_a   1.000
_cell.length_b   1.000
_cell.length_c   1.000
_cell.angle_alpha   90.00
_cell.angle_beta   90.00
_cell.angle_gamma   90.00
#
_symmetry.space_group_name_H-M   'P 1'
#
loop_
_entity.id
_entity.type
_entity.pdbx_description
1 polymer ?
#
loop_
_entity_poly.entity_id
_entity_poly.type
_entity_poly.pdbx_seq_one_letter_code
_entity_poly.pdbx_strand_id
1 'polypeptide(L)'
;MCALMLACCALAGLALDPVDEARARLDKAVEAHGLALGKARKELDEAIDNKLELVRKQGDREGVKKILAEQEAWQAHRKLPKCVSTLSYQWAADRADRQLVIEFDRALREFTRLDRDDLADKAEMDRKRIFAPAKPMELPGVEEAKALHSLQAMKTARFAAALGGTAATPDVGFTDKPDDPAAQWLVIQSGDGFVRLMNRKTGKYLTPQVVQAGAGTDVLLKGPLKTAGHQSWKVVPADMGTVRLRHDRTGRYLGIDAQGKGVALAEDGRMAPETLWKIARLPLK
;
A
#
# COMPACT_ATOMS: atom_id res chain seq x y z
N MET A 1 -71.63 14.09 -29.23
CA MET A 1 -70.44 13.24 -29.43
C MET A 1 -69.27 13.96 -28.77
N CYS A 2 -68.98 13.57 -27.53
CA CYS A 2 -67.95 14.17 -26.70
C CYS A 2 -66.73 13.24 -26.61
N ALA A 3 -65.58 13.89 -26.39
CA ALA A 3 -64.35 13.38 -25.81
C ALA A 3 -63.49 12.46 -26.69
N LEU A 4 -62.40 13.03 -27.20
CA LEU A 4 -61.09 12.37 -27.15
C LEU A 4 -60.00 13.45 -27.05
N MET A 5 -59.81 14.01 -25.84
CA MET A 5 -58.55 14.66 -25.49
C MET A 5 -57.56 13.57 -25.12
N LEU A 6 -56.63 13.29 -26.03
CA LEU A 6 -55.51 12.40 -25.82
C LEU A 6 -54.53 13.11 -24.86
N ALA A 7 -54.61 12.77 -23.57
CA ALA A 7 -53.58 13.13 -22.61
C ALA A 7 -52.33 12.28 -22.89
N CYS A 8 -51.39 12.83 -23.65
CA CYS A 8 -50.01 12.35 -23.68
C CYS A 8 -49.37 12.59 -22.30
N CYS A 9 -49.60 11.68 -21.36
CA CYS A 9 -48.73 11.51 -20.21
C CYS A 9 -47.38 11.00 -20.71
N ALA A 10 -46.50 11.93 -21.07
CA ALA A 10 -45.08 11.67 -21.17
C ALA A 10 -44.57 11.39 -19.75
N LEU A 11 -44.56 10.11 -19.36
CA LEU A 11 -43.66 9.60 -18.33
C LEU A 11 -42.24 9.73 -18.89
N ALA A 12 -41.71 10.95 -18.89
CA ALA A 12 -40.28 11.17 -18.98
C ALA A 12 -39.68 10.62 -17.69
N GLY A 13 -39.15 9.41 -17.75
CA GLY A 13 -38.14 8.99 -16.78
C GLY A 13 -37.03 10.04 -16.85
N LEU A 14 -36.96 10.91 -15.85
CA LEU A 14 -35.90 11.89 -15.68
C LEU A 14 -34.58 11.11 -15.56
N ALA A 15 -33.92 10.88 -16.69
CA ALA A 15 -32.53 10.49 -16.71
C ALA A 15 -31.78 11.61 -16.00
N LEU A 16 -31.15 11.29 -14.87
CA LEU A 16 -30.28 12.23 -14.15
C LEU A 16 -29.30 12.84 -15.15
N ASP A 17 -29.01 14.14 -14.98
CA ASP A 17 -27.94 14.78 -15.72
C ASP A 17 -26.65 13.94 -15.54
N PRO A 18 -25.87 13.68 -16.60
CA PRO A 18 -24.62 12.91 -16.50
C PRO A 18 -23.68 13.41 -15.39
N VAL A 19 -23.69 14.71 -15.07
CA VAL A 19 -22.95 15.30 -13.95
C VAL A 19 -23.51 14.84 -12.61
N ASP A 20 -24.84 14.84 -12.45
CA ASP A 20 -25.51 14.40 -11.22
C ASP A 20 -25.33 12.88 -11.01
N GLU A 21 -25.32 12.09 -12.09
CA GLU A 21 -25.04 10.66 -12.02
C GLU A 21 -23.60 10.39 -11.55
N ALA A 22 -22.61 11.12 -12.09
CA ALA A 22 -21.21 11.03 -11.70
C ALA A 22 -21.00 11.40 -10.22
N ARG A 23 -21.67 12.48 -9.76
CA ARG A 23 -21.67 12.90 -8.35
C ARG A 23 -22.30 11.86 -7.44
N ALA A 24 -23.51 11.41 -7.75
CA ALA A 24 -24.22 10.42 -6.94
C ALA A 24 -23.43 9.11 -6.81
N ARG A 25 -22.72 8.71 -7.88
CA ARG A 25 -21.83 7.53 -7.86
C ARG A 25 -20.63 7.73 -6.93
N LEU A 26 -19.99 8.90 -7.00
CA LEU A 26 -18.85 9.23 -6.14
C LEU A 26 -19.28 9.30 -4.66
N ASP A 27 -20.40 9.96 -4.36
CA ASP A 27 -20.94 10.07 -3.00
C ASP A 27 -21.24 8.68 -2.42
N LYS A 28 -21.89 7.82 -3.20
CA LYS A 28 -22.16 6.43 -2.81
C LYS A 28 -20.87 5.64 -2.56
N ALA A 29 -19.81 5.89 -3.33
CA ALA A 29 -18.51 5.25 -3.13
C ALA A 29 -17.84 5.71 -1.84
N VAL A 30 -17.92 7.00 -1.52
CA VAL A 30 -17.42 7.57 -0.25
C VAL A 30 -18.18 6.98 0.95
N GLU A 31 -19.50 6.88 0.86
CA GLU A 31 -20.32 6.25 1.91
C GLU A 31 -19.97 4.77 2.09
N ALA A 32 -19.87 4.01 0.99
CA ALA A 32 -19.50 2.61 1.01
C ALA A 32 -18.11 2.38 1.61
N HIS A 33 -17.15 3.27 1.32
CA HIS A 33 -15.83 3.27 1.93
C HIS A 33 -15.90 3.46 3.45
N GLY A 34 -16.64 4.47 3.91
CA GLY A 34 -16.85 4.74 5.33
C GLY A 34 -17.47 3.56 6.07
N LEU A 35 -18.50 2.93 5.49
CA LEU A 35 -19.16 1.74 6.04
C LEU A 35 -18.21 0.54 6.13
N ALA A 36 -17.42 0.30 5.09
CA ALA A 36 -16.46 -0.80 5.06
C ALA A 36 -15.37 -0.63 6.14
N LEU A 37 -14.82 0.59 6.28
CA LEU A 37 -13.85 0.90 7.33
C LEU A 37 -14.45 0.81 8.74
N GLY A 38 -15.68 1.29 8.91
CA GLY A 38 -16.39 1.21 10.19
C GLY A 38 -16.60 -0.24 10.63
N LYS A 39 -17.05 -1.10 9.71
CA LYS A 39 -17.20 -2.54 9.98
C LYS A 39 -15.88 -3.20 10.34
N ALA A 40 -14.85 -2.99 9.53
CA ALA A 40 -13.53 -3.57 9.76
C ALA A 40 -12.93 -3.15 11.12
N ARG A 41 -13.14 -1.89 11.51
CA ARG A 41 -12.71 -1.35 12.80
C ARG A 41 -13.44 -2.03 13.96
N LYS A 42 -14.76 -2.21 13.84
CA LYS A 42 -15.54 -2.88 14.87
C LYS A 42 -15.07 -4.33 15.09
N GLU A 43 -14.80 -5.06 14.00
CA GLU A 43 -14.26 -6.42 14.08
C GLU A 43 -12.87 -6.46 14.77
N LEU A 44 -12.03 -5.45 14.52
CA LEU A 44 -10.73 -5.35 15.18
C LEU A 44 -10.88 -5.01 16.68
N ASP A 45 -11.80 -4.10 17.02
CA ASP A 45 -12.09 -3.74 18.42
C ASP A 45 -12.61 -4.96 19.20
N GLU A 46 -13.53 -5.73 18.62
CA GLU A 46 -14.02 -6.99 19.20
C GLU A 46 -12.90 -8.01 19.39
N ALA A 47 -11.95 -8.11 18.45
CA ALA A 47 -10.80 -9.00 18.61
C ALA A 47 -9.90 -8.59 19.79
N ILE A 48 -9.67 -7.28 19.98
CA ILE A 48 -8.90 -6.74 21.11
C ILE A 48 -9.60 -7.08 22.44
N ASP A 49 -10.91 -6.85 22.51
CA ASP A 49 -11.70 -7.10 23.72
C ASP A 49 -11.70 -8.59 24.11
N ASN A 50 -11.87 -9.48 23.13
CA ASN A 50 -11.78 -10.92 23.34
C ASN A 50 -10.40 -11.35 23.88
N LYS A 51 -9.32 -10.73 23.38
CA LYS A 51 -7.95 -11.01 23.86
C LYS A 51 -7.75 -10.49 25.27
N LEU A 52 -8.27 -9.31 25.58
CA LEU A 52 -8.22 -8.72 26.92
C LEU A 52 -8.94 -9.61 27.95
N GLU A 53 -10.11 -10.15 27.60
CA GLU A 53 -10.86 -11.06 28.47
C GLU A 53 -10.09 -12.36 28.75
N LEU A 54 -9.45 -12.93 27.73
CA LEU A 54 -8.63 -14.13 27.87
C LEU A 54 -7.47 -13.92 28.86
N VAL A 55 -6.76 -12.80 28.73
CA VAL A 55 -5.61 -12.48 29.60
C VAL A 55 -6.07 -12.19 31.03
N ARG A 56 -7.25 -11.58 31.22
CA ARG A 56 -7.87 -11.44 32.56
C ARG A 56 -8.18 -12.78 33.21
N LYS A 57 -8.75 -13.74 32.45
CA LYS A 57 -9.04 -15.09 32.95
C LYS A 57 -7.76 -15.85 33.35
N GLN A 58 -6.65 -15.54 32.70
CA GLN A 58 -5.33 -16.11 33.02
C GLN A 58 -4.64 -15.46 34.24
N GLY A 59 -5.21 -14.37 34.78
CA GLY A 59 -4.60 -13.64 35.90
C GLY A 59 -3.34 -12.83 35.53
N ASP A 60 -3.05 -12.66 34.24
CA ASP A 60 -1.86 -11.92 33.79
C ASP A 60 -2.11 -10.40 33.79
N ARG A 61 -1.78 -9.77 34.92
CA ARG A 61 -1.95 -8.33 35.13
C ARG A 61 -1.10 -7.48 34.18
N GLU A 62 0.10 -7.92 33.81
CA GLU A 62 0.99 -7.16 32.93
C GLU A 62 0.52 -7.24 31.48
N GLY A 63 0.04 -8.41 31.04
CA GLY A 63 -0.62 -8.57 29.75
C GLY A 63 -1.85 -7.67 29.59
N VAL A 64 -2.68 -7.55 30.64
CA VAL A 64 -3.86 -6.64 30.64
C VAL A 64 -3.45 -5.18 30.41
N LYS A 65 -2.45 -4.68 31.14
CA LYS A 65 -1.98 -3.29 30.98
C LYS A 65 -1.47 -3.03 29.57
N LYS A 66 -0.70 -3.97 29.01
CA LYS A 66 -0.16 -3.85 27.66
C LYS A 66 -1.26 -3.77 26.60
N ILE A 67 -2.27 -4.64 26.69
CA ILE A 67 -3.38 -4.64 25.72
C ILE A 67 -4.18 -3.34 25.81
N LEU A 68 -4.45 -2.82 27.01
CA LEU A 68 -5.14 -1.53 27.18
C LEU A 68 -4.37 -0.36 26.57
N ALA A 69 -3.05 -0.31 26.73
CA ALA A 69 -2.21 0.71 26.11
C ALA A 69 -2.21 0.61 24.57
N GLU A 70 -2.22 -0.61 24.03
CA GLU A 70 -2.35 -0.83 22.58
C GLU A 70 -3.75 -0.46 22.05
N GLN A 71 -4.82 -0.73 22.81
CA GLN A 71 -6.20 -0.34 22.49
C GLN A 71 -6.34 1.19 22.46
N GLU A 72 -5.78 1.90 23.44
CA GLU A 72 -5.77 3.36 23.47
C GLU A 72 -5.00 3.93 22.27
N ALA A 73 -3.81 3.39 21.97
CA ALA A 73 -3.03 3.80 20.81
C ALA A 73 -3.77 3.57 19.48
N TRP A 74 -4.56 2.52 19.39
CA TRP A 74 -5.43 2.22 18.25
C TRP A 74 -6.58 3.22 18.11
N GLN A 75 -7.27 3.53 19.20
CA GLN A 75 -8.42 4.44 19.17
C GLN A 75 -7.98 5.90 18.94
N ALA A 76 -6.97 6.37 19.69
CA ALA A 76 -6.51 7.75 19.67
C ALA A 76 -5.61 8.08 18.48
N HIS A 77 -4.73 7.16 18.08
CA HIS A 77 -3.67 7.44 17.09
C HIS A 77 -3.72 6.54 15.86
N ARG A 78 -4.76 5.70 15.72
CA ARG A 78 -4.88 4.72 14.61
C ARG A 78 -3.66 3.81 14.48
N LYS A 79 -2.90 3.62 15.56
CA LYS A 79 -1.74 2.72 15.58
C LYS A 79 -2.25 1.29 15.69
N LEU A 80 -1.89 0.46 14.72
CA LEU A 80 -2.37 -0.92 14.69
C LEU A 80 -1.90 -1.69 15.94
N PRO A 81 -2.83 -2.38 16.64
CA PRO A 81 -2.51 -3.16 17.82
C PRO A 81 -1.62 -4.37 17.45
N LYS A 82 -0.75 -4.78 18.36
CA LYS A 82 0.14 -5.94 18.18
C LYS A 82 -0.41 -7.20 18.85
N CYS A 83 -1.34 -7.03 19.79
CA CYS A 83 -1.93 -8.10 20.58
C CYS A 83 -2.91 -9.00 19.81
N VAL A 84 -3.38 -8.55 18.64
CA VAL A 84 -4.33 -9.26 17.77
C VAL A 84 -3.93 -9.14 16.30
N SER A 85 -4.40 -10.06 15.46
CA SER A 85 -4.18 -9.97 14.01
C SER A 85 -4.95 -8.79 13.42
N THR A 86 -4.25 -7.95 12.65
CA THR A 86 -4.82 -6.77 11.98
C THR A 86 -5.06 -6.99 10.49
N LEU A 87 -4.75 -8.19 9.96
CA LEU A 87 -4.78 -8.49 8.53
C LEU A 87 -6.17 -8.25 7.91
N SER A 88 -7.23 -8.74 8.57
CA SER A 88 -8.61 -8.57 8.10
C SER A 88 -9.00 -7.09 8.02
N TYR A 89 -8.62 -6.29 9.03
CA TYR A 89 -8.83 -4.84 9.03
C TYR A 89 -8.09 -4.16 7.88
N GLN A 90 -6.80 -4.47 7.72
CA GLN A 90 -5.94 -3.88 6.69
C GLN A 90 -6.41 -4.23 5.27
N TRP A 91 -6.89 -5.45 5.01
CA TRP A 91 -7.43 -5.83 3.70
C TRP A 91 -8.77 -5.19 3.41
N ALA A 92 -9.65 -5.09 4.41
CA ALA A 92 -10.91 -4.37 4.25
C ALA A 92 -10.65 -2.90 3.93
N ALA A 93 -9.69 -2.26 4.61
CA ALA A 93 -9.26 -0.90 4.33
C ALA A 93 -8.66 -0.75 2.93
N ASP A 94 -7.69 -1.58 2.53
CA ASP A 94 -7.05 -1.52 1.21
C ASP A 94 -8.05 -1.84 0.07
N ARG A 95 -9.05 -2.70 0.30
CA ARG A 95 -10.13 -2.95 -0.67
C ARG A 95 -11.07 -1.74 -0.80
N ALA A 96 -11.48 -1.16 0.32
CA ALA A 96 -12.30 0.05 0.33
C ALA A 96 -11.57 1.20 -0.36
N ASP A 97 -10.30 1.43 -0.02
CA ASP A 97 -9.45 2.48 -0.61
C ASP A 97 -9.34 2.32 -2.13
N ARG A 98 -9.06 1.10 -2.61
CA ARG A 98 -9.00 0.80 -4.05
C ARG A 98 -10.30 1.16 -4.77
N GLN A 99 -11.43 0.72 -4.22
CA GLN A 99 -12.73 0.97 -4.84
C GLN A 99 -13.01 2.47 -4.91
N LEU A 100 -12.70 3.20 -3.84
CA LEU A 100 -12.91 4.64 -3.80
C LEU A 100 -11.98 5.39 -4.76
N VAL A 101 -10.71 4.99 -4.89
CA VAL A 101 -9.78 5.58 -5.88
C VAL A 101 -10.28 5.38 -7.31
N ILE A 102 -10.79 4.18 -7.64
CA ILE A 102 -11.34 3.89 -8.97
C ILE A 102 -12.50 4.84 -9.29
N GLU A 103 -13.40 5.08 -8.33
CA GLU A 103 -14.53 5.98 -8.53
C GLU A 103 -14.11 7.45 -8.59
N PHE A 104 -13.10 7.88 -7.82
CA PHE A 104 -12.49 9.20 -7.99
C PHE A 104 -11.88 9.38 -9.38
N ASP A 105 -11.08 8.42 -9.87
CA ASP A 105 -10.47 8.49 -11.20
C ASP A 105 -11.54 8.49 -12.32
N ARG A 106 -12.65 7.79 -12.11
CA ARG A 106 -13.79 7.80 -13.03
C ARG A 106 -14.51 9.15 -13.00
N ALA A 107 -14.82 9.68 -11.82
CA ALA A 107 -15.48 10.97 -11.65
C ALA A 107 -14.66 12.11 -12.25
N LEU A 108 -13.34 12.13 -12.02
CA LEU A 108 -12.43 13.11 -12.62
C LEU A 108 -12.49 13.08 -14.15
N ARG A 109 -12.40 11.89 -14.76
CA ARG A 109 -12.53 11.74 -16.23
C ARG A 109 -13.89 12.22 -16.74
N GLU A 110 -14.96 11.93 -16.01
CA GLU A 110 -16.31 12.33 -16.41
C GLU A 110 -16.52 13.85 -16.27
N PHE A 111 -16.06 14.47 -15.19
CA PHE A 111 -16.16 15.92 -14.99
C PHE A 111 -15.33 16.70 -16.00
N THR A 112 -14.09 16.26 -16.29
CA THR A 112 -13.27 16.88 -17.34
C THR A 112 -13.90 16.72 -18.73
N ARG A 113 -14.49 15.56 -19.05
CA ARG A 113 -15.17 15.34 -20.35
C ARG A 113 -16.40 16.24 -20.52
N LEU A 114 -17.03 16.66 -19.42
CA LEU A 114 -18.23 17.48 -19.40
C LEU A 114 -17.93 18.98 -19.21
N ASP A 115 -16.65 19.39 -19.29
CA ASP A 115 -16.19 20.76 -19.04
C ASP A 115 -16.70 21.29 -17.68
N ARG A 116 -16.59 20.47 -16.64
CA ARG A 116 -16.90 20.80 -15.23
C ARG A 116 -15.63 20.77 -14.40
N ASP A 117 -14.70 21.65 -14.74
CA ASP A 117 -13.39 21.73 -14.09
C ASP A 117 -13.50 22.06 -12.59
N ASP A 118 -14.51 22.84 -12.19
CA ASP A 118 -14.83 23.14 -10.79
C ASP A 118 -15.14 21.88 -9.96
N LEU A 119 -15.85 20.92 -10.56
CA LEU A 119 -16.18 19.65 -9.94
C LEU A 119 -15.00 18.68 -9.95
N ALA A 120 -14.18 18.71 -11.01
CA ALA A 120 -12.95 17.94 -11.08
C ALA A 120 -11.96 18.37 -10.00
N ASP A 121 -11.73 19.68 -9.84
CA ASP A 121 -10.87 20.25 -8.81
C ASP A 121 -11.36 19.88 -7.41
N LYS A 122 -12.67 19.98 -7.17
CA LYS A 122 -13.27 19.58 -5.89
C LYS A 122 -13.07 18.09 -5.62
N ALA A 123 -13.29 17.22 -6.60
CA ALA A 123 -13.08 15.79 -6.46
C ALA A 123 -11.60 15.46 -6.19
N GLU A 124 -10.67 16.20 -6.79
CA GLU A 124 -9.24 16.04 -6.52
C GLU A 124 -8.86 16.50 -5.11
N MET A 125 -9.42 17.62 -4.64
CA MET A 125 -9.27 18.08 -3.25
C MET A 125 -9.84 17.08 -2.26
N ASP A 126 -11.03 16.55 -2.51
CA ASP A 126 -11.68 15.55 -1.66
C ASP A 126 -10.87 14.24 -1.63
N ARG A 127 -10.36 13.79 -2.78
CA ARG A 127 -9.42 12.67 -2.88
C ARG A 127 -8.18 12.92 -2.01
N LYS A 128 -7.53 14.09 -2.17
CA LYS A 128 -6.36 14.46 -1.36
C LYS A 128 -6.67 14.53 0.12
N ARG A 129 -7.86 14.98 0.52
CA ARG A 129 -8.29 15.05 1.92
C ARG A 129 -8.55 13.66 2.52
N ILE A 130 -9.24 12.79 1.78
CA ILE A 130 -9.63 11.45 2.26
C ILE A 130 -8.42 10.52 2.32
N PHE A 131 -7.56 10.56 1.29
CA PHE A 131 -6.31 9.81 1.25
C PHE A 131 -5.13 10.62 1.77
N ALA A 132 -5.38 11.76 2.42
CA ALA A 132 -4.35 12.51 3.11
C ALA A 132 -3.67 11.52 4.07
N PRO A 133 -2.35 11.33 3.98
CA PRO A 133 -1.68 10.52 4.98
C PRO A 133 -2.03 11.13 6.34
N ALA A 134 -2.54 10.30 7.24
CA ALA A 134 -2.69 10.68 8.65
C ALA A 134 -1.38 11.37 9.04
N LYS A 135 -1.49 12.61 9.54
CA LYS A 135 -0.43 13.57 9.87
C LYS A 135 0.94 12.88 9.84
N PRO A 136 1.86 13.26 8.91
CA PRO A 136 3.08 12.52 8.66
C PRO A 136 3.67 12.15 10.01
N MET A 137 4.00 10.87 10.18
CA MET A 137 4.95 10.51 11.20
C MET A 137 6.14 11.45 10.98
N GLU A 138 6.29 12.44 11.85
CA GLU A 138 7.51 13.22 11.94
C GLU A 138 8.59 12.23 12.37
N LEU A 139 9.15 11.55 11.37
CA LEU A 139 10.51 11.05 11.48
C LEU A 139 11.41 12.27 11.28
N PRO A 140 12.41 12.46 12.16
CA PRO A 140 13.16 13.69 12.28
C PRO A 140 13.81 14.06 10.96
N GLY A 141 13.69 15.35 10.62
CA GLY A 141 13.96 15.88 9.29
C GLY A 141 15.38 15.66 8.77
N VAL A 142 15.49 15.61 7.44
CA VAL A 142 16.64 15.89 6.54
C VAL A 142 17.97 15.14 6.79
N GLU A 143 18.20 14.56 7.97
CA GLU A 143 19.41 13.83 8.32
C GLU A 143 19.28 12.32 8.03
N GLU A 144 18.05 11.79 7.92
CA GLU A 144 17.78 10.36 7.69
C GLU A 144 18.00 9.87 6.25
N ALA A 145 18.26 10.75 5.28
CA ALA A 145 18.61 10.36 3.90
C ALA A 145 19.95 9.58 3.80
N LYS A 146 20.70 9.45 4.92
CA LYS A 146 21.93 8.64 5.01
C LYS A 146 21.74 7.29 5.70
N ALA A 147 20.54 6.96 6.21
CA ALA A 147 20.33 5.71 6.92
C ALA A 147 20.33 4.51 5.95
N LEU A 148 21.32 3.63 6.11
CA LEU A 148 21.41 2.38 5.36
C LEU A 148 20.49 1.33 5.98
N HIS A 149 19.86 0.54 5.12
CA HIS A 149 18.95 -0.52 5.51
C HIS A 149 19.42 -1.85 4.93
N SER A 150 19.10 -2.94 5.63
CA SER A 150 19.19 -4.29 5.10
C SER A 150 17.81 -4.77 4.67
N LEU A 151 17.71 -5.46 3.54
CA LEU A 151 16.51 -6.14 3.09
C LEU A 151 16.66 -7.64 3.30
N GLN A 152 16.11 -8.17 4.40
CA GLN A 152 16.19 -9.61 4.71
C GLN A 152 14.97 -10.32 4.13
N ALA A 153 15.18 -11.34 3.31
CA ALA A 153 14.11 -12.18 2.81
C ALA A 153 13.75 -13.21 3.88
N MET A 154 12.48 -13.26 4.29
CA MET A 154 12.08 -14.07 5.45
C MET A 154 12.12 -15.57 5.16
N LYS A 155 11.87 -16.00 3.92
CA LYS A 155 11.90 -17.41 3.52
C LYS A 155 13.30 -18.04 3.61
N THR A 156 14.35 -17.26 3.35
CA THR A 156 15.74 -17.75 3.39
C THR A 156 16.53 -17.22 4.58
N ALA A 157 16.02 -16.21 5.27
CA ALA A 157 16.71 -15.42 6.29
C ALA A 157 17.98 -14.69 5.80
N ARG A 158 18.18 -14.59 4.48
CA ARG A 158 19.34 -13.95 3.85
C ARG A 158 19.02 -12.54 3.37
N PHE A 159 20.05 -11.73 3.19
CA PHE A 159 19.94 -10.34 2.78
C PHE A 159 20.05 -10.19 1.27
N ALA A 160 19.11 -9.46 0.65
CA ALA A 160 19.19 -9.11 -0.76
C ALA A 160 20.43 -8.22 -0.99
N ALA A 161 21.21 -8.56 -2.00
CA ALA A 161 22.46 -7.90 -2.32
C ALA A 161 22.73 -7.83 -3.82
N ALA A 162 23.45 -6.80 -4.26
CA ALA A 162 23.94 -6.68 -5.63
C ALA A 162 25.05 -7.71 -5.90
N LEU A 163 24.68 -8.85 -6.48
CA LEU A 163 25.57 -9.99 -6.71
C LEU A 163 25.34 -10.53 -8.12
N GLY A 164 26.42 -10.65 -8.90
CA GLY A 164 26.34 -11.10 -10.29
C GLY A 164 25.84 -10.02 -11.25
N GLY A 165 25.34 -10.45 -12.41
CA GLY A 165 24.92 -9.58 -13.50
C GLY A 165 26.06 -8.82 -14.17
N THR A 166 25.71 -7.72 -14.84
CA THR A 166 26.69 -6.86 -15.53
C THR A 166 26.86 -5.54 -14.80
N ALA A 167 27.93 -4.81 -15.12
CA ALA A 167 28.11 -3.45 -14.61
C ALA A 167 26.98 -2.51 -15.01
N ALA A 168 26.21 -2.78 -16.08
CA ALA A 168 25.06 -1.99 -16.52
C ALA A 168 23.76 -2.41 -15.81
N THR A 169 23.55 -3.72 -15.65
CA THR A 169 22.39 -4.32 -14.98
C THR A 169 22.86 -5.36 -13.97
N PRO A 170 23.30 -4.94 -12.77
CA PRO A 170 23.66 -5.88 -11.71
C PRO A 170 22.43 -6.67 -11.27
N ASP A 171 22.62 -7.96 -11.01
CA ASP A 171 21.56 -8.81 -10.49
C ASP A 171 21.41 -8.63 -8.98
N VAL A 172 20.27 -9.07 -8.46
CA VAL A 172 20.04 -9.14 -7.02
C VAL A 172 20.08 -10.60 -6.60
N GLY A 173 21.02 -10.93 -5.72
CA GLY A 173 21.13 -12.25 -5.09
C GLY A 173 21.05 -12.15 -3.56
N PHE A 174 21.50 -13.20 -2.86
CA PHE A 174 21.42 -13.28 -1.41
C PHE A 174 22.77 -13.52 -0.74
N THR A 175 23.00 -12.84 0.39
CA THR A 175 24.19 -12.97 1.24
C THR A 175 23.78 -13.05 2.72
N ASP A 176 24.67 -13.57 3.55
CA ASP A 176 24.49 -13.66 5.01
C ASP A 176 25.16 -12.47 5.73
N LYS A 177 25.80 -11.57 4.97
CA LYS A 177 26.56 -10.41 5.46
C LYS A 177 25.79 -9.10 5.20
N PRO A 178 24.97 -8.62 6.16
CA PRO A 178 24.21 -7.38 5.98
C PRO A 178 25.09 -6.11 5.99
N ASP A 179 26.34 -6.22 6.44
CA ASP A 179 27.32 -5.13 6.48
C ASP A 179 28.12 -4.96 5.18
N ASP A 180 28.00 -5.88 4.23
CA ASP A 180 28.55 -5.73 2.87
C ASP A 180 27.83 -4.56 2.15
N PRO A 181 28.55 -3.61 1.54
CA PRO A 181 27.94 -2.54 0.74
C PRO A 181 27.00 -3.05 -0.35
N ALA A 182 27.21 -4.27 -0.87
CA ALA A 182 26.32 -4.92 -1.81
C ALA A 182 24.95 -5.24 -1.20
N ALA A 183 24.86 -5.48 0.12
CA ALA A 183 23.63 -5.81 0.85
C ALA A 183 22.93 -4.61 1.50
N GLN A 184 23.45 -3.40 1.25
CA GLN A 184 22.98 -2.17 1.88
C GLN A 184 22.15 -1.33 0.93
N TRP A 185 21.03 -0.82 1.44
CA TRP A 185 20.00 -0.15 0.66
C TRP A 185 19.64 1.19 1.27
N LEU A 186 19.53 2.20 0.43
CA LEU A 186 18.86 3.46 0.76
C LEU A 186 17.39 3.34 0.38
N VAL A 187 16.53 3.66 1.34
CA VAL A 187 15.07 3.75 1.15
C VAL A 187 14.74 5.23 0.93
N ILE A 188 14.53 5.61 -0.32
CA ILE A 188 14.34 7.01 -0.73
C ILE A 188 12.86 7.25 -0.96
N GLN A 189 12.26 8.20 -0.24
CA GLN A 189 10.85 8.57 -0.44
C GLN A 189 10.64 9.16 -1.83
N SER A 190 9.53 8.79 -2.48
CA SER A 190 9.20 9.17 -3.84
C SER A 190 7.74 9.62 -3.97
N GLY A 191 7.29 10.54 -3.10
CA GLY A 191 5.91 11.05 -3.11
C GLY A 191 4.84 9.98 -2.84
N ASP A 192 3.62 10.39 -2.48
CA ASP A 192 2.42 9.53 -2.45
C ASP A 192 2.54 8.18 -1.69
N GLY A 193 3.45 8.10 -0.70
CA GLY A 193 3.70 6.89 0.09
C GLY A 193 4.52 5.80 -0.61
N PHE A 194 5.20 6.12 -1.71
CA PHE A 194 6.12 5.23 -2.42
C PHE A 194 7.58 5.48 -2.04
N VAL A 195 8.39 4.45 -2.20
CA VAL A 195 9.84 4.48 -2.01
C VAL A 195 10.56 3.97 -3.24
N ARG A 196 11.80 4.44 -3.42
CA ARG A 196 12.78 3.86 -4.33
C ARG A 196 13.86 3.20 -3.47
N LEU A 197 14.27 1.99 -3.85
CA LEU A 197 15.29 1.24 -3.14
C LEU A 197 16.58 1.32 -3.95
N MET A 198 17.56 2.07 -3.45
CA MET A 198 18.86 2.23 -4.10
C MET A 198 19.93 1.41 -3.39
N ASN A 199 20.65 0.59 -4.13
CA ASN A 199 21.74 -0.19 -3.58
C ASN A 199 22.99 0.68 -3.38
N ARG A 200 23.63 0.60 -2.20
CA ARG A 200 24.79 1.43 -1.83
C ARG A 200 25.99 1.19 -2.73
N LYS A 201 26.33 -0.07 -3.03
CA LYS A 201 27.51 -0.42 -3.83
C LYS A 201 27.40 0.07 -5.28
N THR A 202 26.21 -0.01 -5.86
CA THR A 202 26.01 0.25 -7.30
C THR A 202 25.43 1.62 -7.62
N GLY A 203 24.80 2.30 -6.64
CA GLY A 203 24.07 3.55 -6.87
C GLY A 203 22.82 3.38 -7.75
N LYS A 204 22.33 2.15 -7.90
CA LYS A 204 21.23 1.78 -8.80
C LYS A 204 20.00 1.34 -8.05
N TYR A 205 18.86 1.43 -8.72
CA TYR A 205 17.55 1.20 -8.13
C TYR A 205 17.02 -0.18 -8.45
N LEU A 206 16.33 -0.77 -7.48
CA LEU A 206 15.57 -2.00 -7.65
C LEU A 206 14.47 -1.79 -8.70
N THR A 207 14.58 -2.49 -9.83
CA THR A 207 13.81 -2.23 -11.04
C THR A 207 13.43 -3.55 -11.72
N PRO A 208 12.16 -3.78 -12.09
CA PRO A 208 11.81 -4.89 -12.97
C PRO A 208 12.58 -4.84 -14.29
N GLN A 209 12.96 -5.99 -14.82
CA GLN A 209 13.83 -6.09 -16.01
C GLN A 209 13.20 -5.45 -17.24
N VAL A 210 11.86 -5.48 -17.37
CA VAL A 210 11.12 -4.93 -18.51
C VAL A 210 10.02 -3.98 -18.06
N VAL A 211 9.64 -3.02 -18.90
CA VAL A 211 8.61 -2.01 -18.57
C VAL A 211 7.22 -2.63 -18.44
N GLN A 212 6.88 -3.58 -19.32
CA GLN A 212 5.65 -4.37 -19.27
C GLN A 212 5.88 -5.65 -18.47
N ALA A 213 6.26 -5.49 -17.20
CA ALA A 213 6.60 -6.63 -16.35
C ALA A 213 5.34 -7.41 -15.91
N GLY A 214 5.35 -8.70 -16.18
CA GLY A 214 4.38 -9.67 -15.68
C GLY A 214 4.88 -10.39 -14.43
N ALA A 215 4.10 -11.37 -14.00
CA ALA A 215 4.54 -12.41 -13.08
C ALA A 215 5.85 -13.06 -13.53
N GLY A 216 6.73 -13.40 -12.60
CA GLY A 216 8.01 -14.06 -12.87
C GLY A 216 9.06 -13.15 -13.54
N THR A 217 8.75 -11.87 -13.78
CA THR A 217 9.73 -10.95 -14.35
C THR A 217 10.84 -10.69 -13.33
N ASP A 218 12.09 -10.92 -13.74
CA ASP A 218 13.26 -10.64 -12.91
C ASP A 218 13.30 -9.18 -12.47
N VAL A 219 13.77 -8.96 -11.24
CA VAL A 219 13.97 -7.63 -10.69
C VAL A 219 15.47 -7.47 -10.42
N LEU A 220 16.06 -6.50 -11.09
CA LEU A 220 17.51 -6.25 -11.11
C LEU A 220 17.80 -4.79 -10.76
N LEU A 221 19.06 -4.36 -10.86
CA LEU A 221 19.47 -2.99 -10.57
C LEU A 221 19.69 -2.17 -11.86
N LYS A 222 18.97 -1.05 -12.01
CA LYS A 222 19.16 -0.12 -13.13
C LYS A 222 19.45 1.29 -12.64
N GLY A 223 20.10 2.08 -13.51
CA GLY A 223 20.20 3.52 -13.32
C GLY A 223 18.81 4.18 -13.25
N PRO A 224 18.74 5.47 -12.87
CA PRO A 224 17.47 6.18 -12.77
C PRO A 224 16.73 6.18 -14.11
N LEU A 225 15.44 5.83 -14.08
CA LEU A 225 14.58 5.84 -15.26
C LEU A 225 13.59 6.99 -15.18
N LYS A 226 13.29 7.60 -16.33
CA LYS A 226 12.29 8.68 -16.46
C LYS A 226 10.84 8.16 -16.47
N THR A 227 10.67 6.84 -16.61
CA THR A 227 9.36 6.20 -16.64
C THR A 227 8.74 6.19 -15.24
N ALA A 228 7.69 6.99 -15.04
CA ALA A 228 6.96 7.08 -13.78
C ALA A 228 6.52 5.69 -13.26
N GLY A 229 6.70 5.47 -11.95
CA GLY A 229 6.29 4.26 -11.25
C GLY A 229 7.17 3.02 -11.46
N HIS A 230 8.11 3.04 -12.40
CA HIS A 230 8.86 1.83 -12.77
C HIS A 230 9.98 1.44 -11.77
N GLN A 231 10.35 2.37 -10.89
CA GLN A 231 11.31 2.15 -9.80
C GLN A 231 10.68 2.44 -8.43
N SER A 232 9.35 2.54 -8.40
CA SER A 232 8.56 2.94 -7.24
C SER A 232 7.93 1.71 -6.60
N TRP A 233 8.10 1.61 -5.29
CA TRP A 233 7.64 0.49 -4.47
C TRP A 233 6.84 1.03 -3.30
N LYS A 234 5.67 0.47 -3.04
CA LYS A 234 4.91 0.73 -1.83
C LYS A 234 5.34 -0.28 -0.77
N VAL A 235 5.77 0.20 0.38
CA VAL A 235 6.04 -0.66 1.54
C VAL A 235 4.69 -0.99 2.19
N VAL A 236 4.28 -2.25 2.10
CA VAL A 236 3.02 -2.74 2.65
C VAL A 236 3.35 -3.53 3.92
N PRO A 237 2.96 -3.07 5.12
CA PRO A 237 3.17 -3.84 6.34
C PRO A 237 2.58 -5.25 6.27
N ALA A 238 3.28 -6.21 6.86
CA ALA A 238 2.86 -7.60 7.03
C ALA A 238 2.98 -8.01 8.51
N ASP A 239 3.02 -9.31 8.81
CA ASP A 239 3.02 -9.81 10.18
C ASP A 239 4.37 -9.60 10.89
N MET A 240 4.32 -9.41 12.21
CA MET A 240 5.50 -9.45 13.10
C MET A 240 6.68 -8.53 12.69
N GLY A 241 6.38 -7.33 12.19
CA GLY A 241 7.40 -6.35 11.80
C GLY A 241 8.07 -6.63 10.46
N THR A 242 7.48 -7.51 9.65
CA THR A 242 7.85 -7.72 8.25
C THR A 242 7.00 -6.84 7.34
N VAL A 243 7.38 -6.75 6.07
CA VAL A 243 6.73 -5.96 5.03
C VAL A 243 6.73 -6.73 3.72
N ARG A 244 5.93 -6.26 2.77
CA ARG A 244 6.01 -6.62 1.35
C ARG A 244 6.27 -5.36 0.54
N LEU A 245 6.99 -5.51 -0.56
CA LEU A 245 7.29 -4.40 -1.47
C LEU A 245 6.42 -4.53 -2.70
N ARG A 246 5.38 -3.70 -2.82
CA ARG A 246 4.45 -3.72 -3.96
C ARG A 246 4.95 -2.75 -5.03
N HIS A 247 5.24 -3.24 -6.22
CA HIS A 247 5.63 -2.41 -7.34
C HIS A 247 4.44 -1.55 -7.81
N ASP A 248 4.68 -0.27 -8.04
CA ASP A 248 3.64 0.72 -8.32
C ASP A 248 2.85 0.39 -9.59
N ARG A 249 3.52 0.21 -10.73
CA ARG A 249 2.84 0.03 -12.03
C ARG A 249 2.11 -1.31 -12.18
N THR A 250 2.64 -2.37 -11.58
CA THR A 250 2.14 -3.73 -11.80
C THR A 250 1.24 -4.21 -10.67
N GLY A 251 1.28 -3.54 -9.51
CA GLY A 251 0.61 -4.00 -8.29
C GLY A 251 1.19 -5.31 -7.71
N ARG A 252 2.25 -5.86 -8.30
CA ARG A 252 2.87 -7.14 -7.90
C ARG A 252 3.88 -6.93 -6.79
N TYR A 253 4.11 -7.97 -6.00
CA TYR A 253 5.07 -7.92 -4.90
C TYR A 253 6.45 -8.40 -5.35
N LEU A 254 7.50 -7.81 -4.78
CA LEU A 254 8.85 -8.37 -4.83
C LEU A 254 8.86 -9.71 -4.08
N GLY A 255 9.22 -10.77 -4.79
CA GLY A 255 9.42 -12.09 -4.23
C GLY A 255 10.81 -12.63 -4.53
N ILE A 256 11.20 -13.68 -3.83
CA ILE A 256 12.32 -14.54 -4.23
C ILE A 256 11.90 -15.29 -5.51
N ASP A 257 12.81 -15.40 -6.48
CA ASP A 257 12.57 -16.15 -7.72
C ASP A 257 12.32 -17.65 -7.45
N ALA A 258 11.85 -18.37 -8.48
CA ALA A 258 11.51 -19.79 -8.37
C ALA A 258 12.73 -20.66 -8.02
N GLN A 259 13.94 -20.21 -8.38
CA GLN A 259 15.20 -20.91 -8.18
C GLN A 259 15.84 -20.61 -6.81
N GLY A 260 15.30 -19.66 -6.05
CA GLY A 260 15.86 -19.19 -4.78
C GLY A 260 17.17 -18.39 -4.93
N LYS A 261 17.52 -17.93 -6.14
CA LYS A 261 18.83 -17.33 -6.44
C LYS A 261 18.80 -15.81 -6.49
N GLY A 262 17.67 -15.24 -6.87
CA GLY A 262 17.45 -13.80 -6.94
C GLY A 262 16.01 -13.41 -6.64
N VAL A 263 15.57 -12.31 -7.23
CA VAL A 263 14.25 -11.70 -6.95
C VAL A 263 13.48 -11.42 -8.23
N ALA A 264 12.17 -11.60 -8.17
CA ALA A 264 11.26 -11.43 -9.30
C ALA A 264 9.93 -10.84 -8.83
N LEU A 265 9.10 -10.37 -9.77
CA LEU A 265 7.72 -10.02 -9.49
C LEU A 265 6.88 -11.29 -9.27
N ALA A 266 6.21 -11.38 -8.14
CA ALA A 266 5.39 -12.54 -7.78
C ALA A 266 4.14 -12.71 -8.67
N GLU A 267 3.68 -13.96 -8.80
CA GLU A 267 2.68 -14.41 -9.77
C GLU A 267 1.26 -13.86 -9.58
N ASP A 268 0.89 -13.50 -8.36
CA ASP A 268 -0.31 -12.72 -7.98
C ASP A 268 -0.51 -12.93 -6.49
N GLY A 269 -0.63 -11.85 -5.69
CA GLY A 269 -1.33 -11.76 -4.39
C GLY A 269 -1.20 -12.85 -3.31
N ARG A 270 -0.54 -13.97 -3.57
CA ARG A 270 -0.30 -15.06 -2.64
C ARG A 270 0.61 -14.46 -1.61
N MET A 271 0.11 -14.45 -0.38
CA MET A 271 0.82 -14.12 0.85
C MET A 271 1.93 -15.15 1.14
N ALA A 272 2.61 -15.59 0.10
CA ALA A 272 3.57 -16.65 0.16
C ALA A 272 4.83 -16.12 0.86
N PRO A 273 5.49 -16.96 1.66
CA PRO A 273 6.66 -16.56 2.45
C PRO A 273 7.78 -15.90 1.64
N GLU A 274 7.91 -16.21 0.34
CA GLU A 274 8.88 -15.56 -0.56
C GLU A 274 8.69 -14.06 -0.75
N THR A 275 7.51 -13.51 -0.45
CA THR A 275 7.23 -12.06 -0.59
C THR A 275 7.46 -11.28 0.71
N LEU A 276 7.79 -11.97 1.81
CA LEU A 276 8.00 -11.36 3.10
C LEU A 276 9.44 -10.88 3.24
N TRP A 277 9.56 -9.62 3.61
CA TRP A 277 10.83 -8.93 3.81
C TRP A 277 10.88 -8.30 5.18
N LYS A 278 12.05 -8.27 5.80
CA LYS A 278 12.32 -7.41 6.95
C LYS A 278 13.25 -6.30 6.50
N ILE A 279 12.80 -5.06 6.65
CA ILE A 279 13.61 -3.87 6.41
C ILE A 279 14.11 -3.38 7.76
N ALA A 280 15.41 -3.49 8.00
CA ALA A 280 16.02 -3.08 9.25
C ALA A 280 17.06 -1.99 8.99
N ARG A 281 17.05 -0.95 9.82
CA ARG A 281 18.09 0.09 9.82
C ARG A 281 19.40 -0.52 10.31
N LEU A 282 20.48 -0.26 9.59
CA LEU A 282 21.82 -0.62 9.99
C LEU A 282 22.45 0.52 10.80
N PRO A 283 23.26 0.21 11.82
CA PRO A 283 24.01 1.23 12.53
C PRO A 283 24.95 1.94 11.54
N LEU A 284 24.97 3.27 11.62
CA LEU A 284 25.96 4.07 10.91
C LEU A 284 27.33 3.72 11.52
N LYS A 285 28.27 3.23 10.71
CA LYS A 285 29.68 3.08 11.10
C LYS A 285 30.42 4.38 10.81
#